data_AF-A0A3G9H3B0-F1
#
_entry.id   AF-A0A3G9H3B0-F1
#
_cell.length_a   1.000
_cell.length_b   1.000
_cell.length_c   1.000
_cell.angle_alpha   90.00
_cell.angle_beta   90.00
_cell.angle_gamma   90.00
#
_symmetry.space_group_name_H-M   'P 1'
#
loop_
_entity.id
_entity.type
_entity.pdbx_description
1 polymer ?
#
loop_
_entity_poly.entity_id
_entity_poly.type
_entity_poly.pdbx_seq_one_letter_code
_entity_poly.pdbx_strand_id
1 'polypeptide(L)'
;MKMSRKFITAGVAGVMALGIAVSAWAAEPQITDQKIRSGGVTVNIPVVKGAVGGAEVDDKVNMAIDFNIVKKLYAYLPGGSNGLSLQENYYPEFDGYGGAKASREFVTDIAGFINRQLQNQAQAAHKAGSHVKQYTFDGRYQVRFNSEELLSLEQTYMDYLGGAHPNTYLDTINVNLKNGKLLSLGDMFKAGSNYLPRLNAIVAKQVADEQQLKGFFDKKVEVNGTENFYITDNADLVIVYPPYAVAPYAAGTIEFIIPVSQVADIFNFKLE
;
A
#
# COMPACT_ATOMS: atom_id res chain seq x y z
N MET A 1 -2.32 -18.48 -83.04
CA MET A 1 -2.48 -19.33 -81.86
C MET A 1 -2.63 -18.42 -80.65
N LYS A 2 -3.82 -18.34 -80.03
CA LYS A 2 -4.05 -17.54 -78.82
C LYS A 2 -3.47 -18.29 -77.61
N MET A 3 -2.71 -17.60 -76.76
CA MET A 3 -2.77 -17.82 -75.31
C MET A 3 -2.27 -16.59 -74.56
N SER A 4 -2.91 -16.34 -73.43
CA SER A 4 -2.96 -15.09 -72.65
C SER A 4 -2.05 -15.13 -71.41
N ARG A 5 -2.00 -13.97 -70.72
CA ARG A 5 -1.83 -13.68 -69.27
C ARG A 5 -0.76 -12.60 -69.07
N LYS A 6 -0.83 -11.62 -68.16
CA LYS A 6 -1.82 -11.12 -67.18
C LYS A 6 -1.25 -9.75 -66.73
N PHE A 7 -2.12 -8.80 -66.39
CA PHE A 7 -1.74 -7.52 -65.77
C PHE A 7 -1.44 -7.69 -64.27
N ILE A 8 -0.42 -7.00 -63.76
CA ILE A 8 -0.38 -6.46 -62.39
C ILE A 8 0.26 -5.07 -62.44
N THR A 9 -0.52 -4.07 -62.04
CA THR A 9 -0.15 -2.68 -61.84
C THR A 9 0.41 -2.50 -60.42
N ALA A 10 1.52 -1.78 -60.26
CA ALA A 10 1.98 -1.28 -58.96
C ALA A 10 2.19 0.23 -59.07
N GLY A 11 1.32 1.01 -58.42
CA GLY A 11 1.48 2.44 -58.24
C GLY A 11 2.21 2.72 -56.92
N VAL A 12 3.25 3.55 -56.97
CA VAL A 12 3.96 4.07 -55.80
C VAL A 12 3.36 5.44 -55.47
N ALA A 13 2.79 5.57 -54.27
CA ALA A 13 2.43 6.86 -53.69
C ALA A 13 3.23 7.03 -52.40
N GLY A 14 4.13 8.02 -52.39
CA GLY A 14 4.89 8.42 -51.20
C GLY A 14 4.01 9.15 -50.21
N VAL A 15 4.21 8.86 -48.92
CA VAL A 15 3.59 9.60 -47.81
C VAL A 15 4.70 10.27 -47.02
N MET A 16 4.70 11.61 -47.03
CA MET A 16 5.43 12.43 -46.06
C MET A 16 4.76 12.29 -44.70
N ALA A 17 5.48 11.75 -43.71
CA ALA A 17 5.05 11.74 -42.32
C ALA A 17 5.44 13.08 -41.66
N LEU A 18 4.45 13.95 -41.46
CA LEU A 18 4.53 15.07 -40.52
C LEU A 18 4.47 14.49 -39.09
N GLY A 19 5.58 14.53 -38.37
CA GLY A 19 5.64 14.18 -36.95
C GLY A 19 4.90 15.22 -36.12
N ILE A 20 3.68 14.89 -35.69
CA ILE A 20 3.03 15.59 -34.59
C ILE A 20 3.67 15.04 -33.32
N ALA A 21 4.50 15.85 -32.66
CA ALA A 21 4.91 15.58 -31.29
C ALA A 21 3.66 15.68 -30.41
N VAL A 22 3.04 14.53 -30.14
CA VAL A 22 2.08 14.43 -29.04
C VAL A 22 2.90 14.67 -27.78
N SER A 23 2.72 15.83 -27.15
CA SER A 23 3.20 16.06 -25.79
C SER A 23 2.65 14.92 -24.95
N ALA A 24 3.52 14.01 -24.52
CA ALA A 24 3.16 12.95 -23.60
C ALA A 24 2.74 13.64 -22.30
N TRP A 25 1.44 13.78 -22.08
CA TRP A 25 0.90 13.96 -20.74
C TRP A 25 1.45 12.80 -19.92
N ALA A 26 2.10 13.08 -18.80
CA ALA A 26 2.72 12.04 -18.00
C ALA A 26 1.60 11.20 -17.40
N ALA A 27 1.26 10.07 -18.04
CA ALA A 27 0.19 9.22 -17.58
C ALA A 27 0.46 8.76 -16.14
N GLU A 28 -0.61 8.55 -15.37
CA GLU A 28 -0.55 7.91 -14.05
C GLU A 28 0.37 6.67 -14.08
N PRO A 29 1.14 6.43 -12.99
CA PRO A 29 2.01 5.28 -12.96
C PRO A 29 1.19 4.00 -13.10
N GLN A 30 1.77 3.03 -13.80
CA GLN A 30 1.18 1.72 -13.95
C GLN A 30 1.43 0.91 -12.68
N ILE A 31 0.37 0.28 -12.18
CA ILE A 31 0.41 -0.62 -11.02
C ILE A 31 0.17 -2.03 -11.52
N THR A 32 1.14 -2.92 -11.31
CA THR A 32 1.04 -4.33 -11.72
C THR A 32 1.14 -5.27 -10.53
N ASP A 33 0.52 -6.43 -10.62
CA ASP A 33 0.53 -7.43 -9.56
C ASP A 33 1.78 -8.30 -9.63
N GLN A 34 2.51 -8.37 -8.52
CA GLN A 34 3.44 -9.46 -8.24
C GLN A 34 2.93 -10.29 -7.07
N LYS A 35 3.05 -11.61 -7.18
CA LYS A 35 2.62 -12.54 -6.13
C LYS A 35 3.77 -13.38 -5.63
N ILE A 36 3.96 -13.39 -4.32
CA ILE A 36 4.85 -14.31 -3.62
C ILE A 36 3.99 -15.37 -2.94
N ARG A 37 4.34 -16.64 -3.11
CA ARG A 37 3.68 -17.77 -2.46
C ARG A 37 4.72 -18.78 -1.99
N SER A 38 4.78 -18.98 -0.68
CA SER A 38 5.62 -19.99 -0.03
C SER A 38 4.79 -20.71 1.02
N GLY A 39 4.24 -21.88 0.69
CA GLY A 39 3.39 -22.66 1.59
C GLY A 39 2.23 -21.85 2.19
N GLY A 40 2.27 -21.63 3.51
CA GLY A 40 1.28 -20.85 4.26
C GLY A 40 1.44 -19.34 4.17
N VAL A 41 2.49 -18.83 3.53
CA VAL A 41 2.75 -17.40 3.34
C VAL A 41 2.39 -17.01 1.91
N THR A 42 1.42 -16.11 1.73
CA THR A 42 1.06 -15.53 0.44
C THR A 42 1.07 -14.01 0.55
N VAL A 43 1.71 -13.31 -0.38
CA VAL A 43 1.70 -11.84 -0.43
C VAL A 43 1.42 -11.40 -1.87
N ASN A 44 0.34 -10.65 -2.06
CA ASN A 44 0.10 -9.90 -3.29
C ASN A 44 0.69 -8.50 -3.11
N ILE A 45 1.52 -8.07 -4.06
CA ILE A 45 2.33 -6.87 -3.93
C ILE A 45 2.17 -6.00 -5.17
N PRO A 46 1.84 -4.70 -5.01
CA PRO A 46 1.87 -3.78 -6.13
C PRO A 46 3.31 -3.55 -6.59
N VAL A 47 3.49 -3.44 -7.90
CA VAL A 47 4.71 -2.95 -8.53
C VAL A 47 4.38 -1.68 -9.29
N VAL A 48 4.97 -0.58 -8.84
CA VAL A 48 4.78 0.76 -9.40
C VAL A 48 5.82 1.02 -10.48
N LYS A 49 5.38 1.52 -11.65
CA LYS A 49 6.27 1.91 -12.73
C LYS A 49 5.76 3.11 -13.49
N GLY A 50 6.66 4.03 -13.82
CA GLY A 50 6.34 5.23 -14.61
C GLY A 50 5.86 6.40 -13.76
N ALA A 51 6.30 6.50 -12.50
CA ALA A 51 6.12 7.71 -11.72
C ALA A 51 6.73 8.93 -12.44
N VAL A 52 6.15 10.12 -12.22
CA VAL A 52 6.59 11.37 -12.85
C VAL A 52 8.06 11.69 -12.52
N GLY A 53 8.49 11.38 -11.29
CA GLY A 53 9.89 11.51 -10.86
C GLY A 53 10.84 10.47 -11.45
N GLY A 54 10.37 9.60 -12.35
CA GLY A 54 11.16 8.61 -13.06
C GLY A 54 11.52 7.37 -12.24
N ALA A 55 12.47 6.60 -12.76
CA ALA A 55 12.83 5.30 -12.22
C ALA A 55 13.36 5.34 -10.77
N GLU A 56 13.97 6.44 -10.34
CA GLU A 56 14.40 6.59 -8.93
C GLU A 56 13.20 6.66 -7.98
N VAL A 57 12.11 7.34 -8.40
CA VAL A 57 10.88 7.37 -7.61
C VAL A 57 10.17 6.04 -7.66
N ASP A 58 10.13 5.36 -8.81
CA ASP A 58 9.62 3.99 -8.91
C ASP A 58 10.33 3.09 -7.88
N ASP A 59 11.66 3.17 -7.79
CA ASP A 59 12.44 2.34 -6.86
C ASP A 59 12.10 2.64 -5.40
N LYS A 60 12.07 3.92 -5.00
CA LYS A 60 11.71 4.34 -3.63
C LYS A 60 10.32 3.87 -3.22
N VAL A 61 9.34 3.99 -4.11
CA VAL A 61 7.96 3.58 -3.85
C VAL A 61 7.88 2.07 -3.66
N ASN A 62 8.51 1.29 -4.55
CA ASN A 62 8.52 -0.17 -4.45
C ASN A 62 9.27 -0.65 -3.20
N MET A 63 10.37 0.01 -2.81
CA MET A 63 11.07 -0.29 -1.55
C MET A 63 10.22 0.01 -0.32
N ALA A 64 9.43 1.08 -0.32
CA ALA A 64 8.51 1.38 0.77
C ALA A 64 7.40 0.31 0.90
N ILE A 65 6.85 -0.13 -0.23
CA ILE A 65 5.88 -1.23 -0.32
C ILE A 65 6.47 -2.50 0.31
N ASP A 66 7.70 -2.84 -0.07
CA ASP A 66 8.41 -4.02 0.40
C ASP A 66 8.80 -3.91 1.87
N PHE A 67 9.18 -2.72 2.33
CA PHE A 67 9.51 -2.47 3.72
C PHE A 67 8.34 -2.77 4.66
N ASN A 68 7.12 -2.35 4.31
CA ASN A 68 5.92 -2.66 5.11
C ASN A 68 5.70 -4.18 5.21
N ILE A 69 5.90 -4.91 4.12
CA ILE A 69 5.76 -6.38 4.11
C ILE A 69 6.85 -7.02 4.98
N VAL A 70 8.11 -6.60 4.82
CA VAL A 70 9.24 -7.08 5.62
C VAL A 70 8.97 -6.83 7.10
N LYS A 71 8.53 -5.63 7.48
CA LYS A 71 8.22 -5.29 8.88
C LYS A 71 7.20 -6.26 9.48
N LYS A 72 6.16 -6.65 8.75
CA LYS A 72 5.17 -7.63 9.24
C LYS A 72 5.75 -9.04 9.33
N LEU A 73 6.49 -9.49 8.32
CA LEU A 73 7.12 -10.82 8.33
C LEU A 73 8.22 -10.93 9.40
N TYR A 74 8.92 -9.84 9.70
CA TYR A 74 9.98 -9.81 10.71
C TYR A 74 9.46 -10.06 12.13
N ALA A 75 8.20 -9.71 12.42
CA ALA A 75 7.55 -9.96 13.70
C ALA A 75 7.45 -11.47 14.06
N TYR A 76 7.58 -12.35 13.06
CA TYR A 76 7.56 -13.80 13.28
C TYR A 76 8.96 -14.36 13.58
N LEU A 77 10.04 -13.59 13.37
CA LEU A 77 11.40 -14.07 13.66
C LEU A 77 11.68 -14.09 15.17
N PRO A 78 12.50 -15.05 15.67
CA PRO A 78 12.92 -15.05 17.06
C PRO A 78 13.61 -13.74 17.46
N GLY A 79 13.08 -13.04 18.46
CA GLY A 79 13.61 -11.74 18.90
C GLY A 79 13.31 -10.57 17.95
N GLY A 80 12.49 -10.78 16.92
CA GLY A 80 11.99 -9.71 16.07
C GLY A 80 11.14 -8.73 16.87
N SER A 81 11.59 -7.48 16.95
CA SER A 81 10.75 -6.36 17.37
C SER A 81 10.51 -5.46 16.16
N ASN A 82 9.36 -4.78 16.12
CA ASN A 82 9.00 -3.85 15.03
C ASN A 82 9.79 -2.51 15.10
N GLY A 83 11.01 -2.55 15.64
CA GLY A 83 11.78 -1.39 16.10
C GLY A 83 12.37 -0.55 14.97
N LEU A 84 12.50 0.75 15.26
CA LEU A 84 13.09 1.80 14.41
C LEU A 84 14.43 1.42 13.75
N SER A 85 15.20 0.51 14.37
CA SER A 85 16.46 -0.01 13.81
C SER A 85 16.30 -0.77 12.49
N LEU A 86 15.14 -1.38 12.23
CA LEU A 86 14.85 -1.98 10.92
C LEU A 86 14.75 -0.89 9.86
N GLN A 87 14.01 0.19 10.12
CA GLN A 87 13.79 1.26 9.15
C GLN A 87 15.07 2.04 8.84
N GLU A 88 15.86 2.35 9.88
CA GLU A 88 17.12 3.09 9.75
C GLU A 88 18.13 2.38 8.84
N ASN A 89 18.16 1.05 8.86
CA ASN A 89 19.12 0.27 8.07
C ASN A 89 18.55 -0.18 6.72
N TYR A 90 17.22 -0.35 6.60
CA TYR A 90 16.60 -0.94 5.41
C TYR A 90 16.89 -0.15 4.12
N TYR A 91 16.56 1.14 4.09
CA TYR A 91 16.71 1.93 2.86
C TYR A 91 18.18 2.07 2.43
N PRO A 92 19.13 2.46 3.31
CA PRO A 92 20.54 2.53 2.94
C PRO A 92 21.14 1.20 2.49
N GLU A 93 20.70 0.09 3.09
CA GLU A 93 21.16 -1.24 2.70
C GLU A 93 20.71 -1.55 1.27
N PHE A 94 19.40 -1.50 0.98
CA PHE A 94 18.92 -1.89 -0.35
C PHE A 94 19.28 -0.89 -1.45
N ASP A 95 19.33 0.42 -1.19
CA ASP A 95 19.79 1.42 -2.17
C ASP A 95 21.22 1.10 -2.67
N GLY A 96 22.09 0.59 -1.79
CA GLY A 96 23.45 0.16 -2.14
C GLY A 96 23.54 -1.21 -2.83
N TYR A 97 22.46 -2.01 -2.80
CA TYR A 97 22.45 -3.42 -3.24
C TYR A 97 21.40 -3.74 -4.31
N GLY A 98 20.99 -2.76 -5.13
CA GLY A 98 20.07 -2.99 -6.26
C GLY A 98 18.61 -2.64 -5.99
N GLY A 99 18.37 -1.83 -4.95
CA GLY A 99 17.15 -1.09 -4.70
C GLY A 99 15.91 -1.96 -4.58
N ALA A 100 14.84 -1.57 -5.26
CA ALA A 100 13.55 -2.28 -5.20
C ALA A 100 13.67 -3.76 -5.60
N LYS A 101 14.53 -4.08 -6.57
CA LYS A 101 14.71 -5.48 -6.98
C LYS A 101 15.28 -6.34 -5.85
N ALA A 102 16.33 -5.88 -5.19
CA ALA A 102 16.96 -6.61 -4.09
C ALA A 102 16.07 -6.67 -2.84
N SER A 103 15.37 -5.56 -2.56
CA SER A 103 14.32 -5.49 -1.53
C SER A 103 13.23 -6.55 -1.78
N ARG A 104 12.78 -6.73 -3.03
CA ARG A 104 11.79 -7.75 -3.41
C ARG A 104 12.31 -9.18 -3.32
N GLU A 105 13.57 -9.41 -3.70
CA GLU A 105 14.24 -10.71 -3.51
C GLU A 105 14.29 -11.05 -2.01
N PHE A 106 14.62 -10.07 -1.16
CA PHE A 106 14.62 -10.24 0.29
C PHE A 106 13.23 -10.56 0.86
N VAL A 107 12.15 -9.92 0.36
CA VAL A 107 10.76 -10.29 0.73
C VAL A 107 10.48 -11.77 0.40
N THR A 108 10.97 -12.26 -0.73
CA THR A 108 10.78 -13.66 -1.15
C THR A 108 11.50 -14.61 -0.20
N ASP A 109 12.74 -14.30 0.17
CA ASP A 109 13.56 -15.12 1.05
C ASP A 109 12.99 -15.18 2.48
N ILE A 110 12.58 -14.04 3.04
CA ILE A 110 11.97 -13.99 4.38
C ILE A 110 10.62 -14.73 4.39
N ALA A 111 9.80 -14.61 3.34
CA ALA A 111 8.55 -15.39 3.22
C ALA A 111 8.83 -16.90 3.18
N GLY A 112 9.90 -17.31 2.49
CA GLY A 112 10.42 -18.67 2.49
C GLY A 112 10.77 -19.18 3.89
N PHE A 113 11.52 -18.38 4.64
CA PHE A 113 11.93 -18.69 6.00
C PHE A 113 10.75 -18.74 6.98
N ILE A 114 9.89 -17.72 6.97
CA ILE A 114 8.70 -17.65 7.83
C ILE A 114 7.77 -18.83 7.57
N ASN A 115 7.54 -19.23 6.32
CA ASN A 115 6.75 -20.42 6.04
C ASN A 115 7.30 -21.68 6.74
N ARG A 116 8.63 -21.90 6.69
CA ARG A 116 9.24 -23.05 7.39
C ARG A 116 9.02 -22.97 8.90
N GLN A 117 9.14 -21.77 9.48
CA GLN A 117 8.88 -21.55 10.89
C GLN A 117 7.41 -21.81 11.26
N LEU A 118 6.46 -21.28 10.49
CA LEU A 118 5.02 -21.50 10.68
C LEU A 118 4.67 -22.99 10.60
N GLN A 119 5.26 -23.73 9.65
CA GLN A 119 5.08 -25.18 9.55
C GLN A 119 5.60 -25.92 10.78
N ASN A 120 6.80 -25.58 11.25
CA ASN A 120 7.39 -26.20 12.45
C ASN A 120 6.55 -25.92 13.70
N GLN A 121 6.07 -24.68 13.86
CA GLN A 121 5.21 -24.30 14.98
C GLN A 121 3.85 -25.00 14.93
N ALA A 122 3.21 -25.08 13.75
CA ALA A 122 1.96 -25.80 13.58
C ALA A 122 2.12 -27.31 13.89
N GLN A 123 3.22 -27.93 13.46
CA GLN A 123 3.51 -29.33 13.79
C GLN A 123 3.75 -29.54 15.30
N ALA A 124 4.47 -28.64 15.96
CA ALA A 124 4.68 -28.69 17.40
C ALA A 124 3.36 -28.54 18.17
N ALA A 125 2.52 -27.57 17.78
CA ALA A 125 1.20 -27.37 18.36
C ALA A 125 0.28 -28.58 18.13
N HIS A 126 0.34 -29.20 16.95
CA HIS A 126 -0.42 -30.42 16.66
C HIS A 126 -0.01 -31.59 17.57
N LYS A 127 1.30 -31.80 17.77
CA LYS A 127 1.82 -32.80 18.73
C LYS A 127 1.39 -32.49 20.18
N ALA A 128 1.17 -31.22 20.51
CA ALA A 128 0.66 -30.78 21.80
C ALA A 128 -0.88 -30.81 21.92
N GLY A 129 -1.60 -31.35 20.93
CA GLY A 129 -3.05 -31.55 20.97
C GLY A 129 -3.87 -30.49 20.21
N SER A 130 -3.25 -29.55 19.51
CA SER A 130 -3.97 -28.61 18.65
C SER A 130 -4.53 -29.28 17.40
N HIS A 131 -5.74 -28.88 16.99
CA HIS A 131 -6.38 -29.31 15.74
C HIS A 131 -6.07 -28.39 14.56
N VAL A 132 -5.31 -27.31 14.77
CA VAL A 132 -4.95 -26.36 13.71
C VAL A 132 -3.95 -27.05 12.77
N LYS A 133 -4.38 -27.28 11.53
CA LYS A 133 -3.58 -28.01 10.54
C LYS A 133 -2.43 -27.19 9.96
N GLN A 134 -2.62 -25.88 9.88
CA GLN A 134 -1.68 -24.98 9.21
C GLN A 134 -1.79 -23.59 9.80
N TYR A 135 -0.64 -22.93 9.96
CA TYR A 135 -0.55 -21.51 10.23
C TYR A 135 -0.36 -20.75 8.92
N THR A 136 -0.99 -19.59 8.79
CA THR A 136 -0.97 -18.80 7.55
C THR A 136 -0.63 -17.34 7.79
N PHE A 137 -0.07 -16.72 6.76
CA PHE A 137 0.13 -15.29 6.63
C PHE A 137 -0.28 -14.88 5.21
N ASP A 138 -1.20 -13.93 5.11
CA ASP A 138 -1.76 -13.43 3.86
C ASP A 138 -1.62 -11.91 3.80
N GLY A 139 -0.80 -11.40 2.88
CA GLY A 139 -0.68 -9.98 2.57
C GLY A 139 -1.41 -9.61 1.28
N ARG A 140 -2.15 -8.51 1.31
CA ARG A 140 -2.89 -7.95 0.18
C ARG A 140 -2.71 -6.44 0.13
N TYR A 141 -3.05 -5.86 -1.01
CA TYR A 141 -3.06 -4.41 -1.15
C TYR A 141 -4.31 -3.95 -1.90
N GLN A 142 -4.60 -2.66 -1.78
CA GLN A 142 -5.56 -1.95 -2.60
C GLN A 142 -4.98 -0.60 -3.01
N VAL A 143 -5.10 -0.24 -4.28
CA VAL A 143 -4.88 1.13 -4.74
C VAL A 143 -6.11 1.94 -4.33
N ARG A 144 -5.91 2.93 -3.46
CA ARG A 144 -6.99 3.78 -2.93
C ARG A 144 -7.15 5.06 -3.76
N PHE A 145 -6.04 5.59 -4.27
CA PHE A 145 -5.99 6.73 -5.17
C PHE A 145 -4.69 6.67 -5.98
N ASN A 146 -4.76 7.05 -7.26
CA ASN A 146 -3.61 7.12 -8.16
C ASN A 146 -3.75 8.32 -9.09
N SER A 147 -2.77 9.21 -9.10
CA SER A 147 -2.70 10.35 -10.01
C SER A 147 -1.27 10.58 -10.50
N GLU A 148 -1.03 11.64 -11.27
CA GLU A 148 0.35 12.03 -11.64
C GLU A 148 1.19 12.47 -10.43
N GLU A 149 0.55 12.99 -9.38
CA GLU A 149 1.25 13.59 -8.23
C GLU A 149 1.18 12.73 -6.97
N LEU A 150 0.10 11.98 -6.74
CA LEU A 150 -0.15 11.28 -5.49
C LEU A 150 -0.56 9.83 -5.75
N LEU A 151 0.08 8.91 -5.04
CA LEU A 151 -0.37 7.53 -4.92
C LEU A 151 -0.69 7.25 -3.45
N SER A 152 -1.88 6.69 -3.21
CA SER A 152 -2.31 6.16 -1.91
C SER A 152 -2.61 4.67 -2.04
N LEU A 153 -1.93 3.87 -1.23
CA LEU A 153 -2.10 2.42 -1.13
C LEU A 153 -2.50 2.03 0.28
N GLU A 154 -3.37 1.03 0.38
CA GLU A 154 -3.59 0.27 1.60
C GLU A 154 -2.91 -1.09 1.48
N GLN A 155 -2.23 -1.54 2.53
CA GLN A 155 -1.71 -2.91 2.65
C GLN A 155 -2.35 -3.58 3.87
N THR A 156 -3.11 -4.65 3.62
CA THR A 156 -3.77 -5.44 4.66
C THR A 156 -3.02 -6.76 4.83
N TYR A 157 -2.77 -7.14 6.08
CA TYR A 157 -2.11 -8.40 6.43
C TYR A 157 -3.00 -9.19 7.37
N MET A 158 -3.15 -10.49 7.11
CA MET A 158 -3.90 -11.39 7.97
C MET A 158 -3.03 -12.57 8.35
N ASP A 159 -3.03 -12.94 9.63
CA ASP A 159 -2.39 -14.16 10.08
C ASP A 159 -3.38 -15.08 10.80
N TYR A 160 -3.13 -16.38 10.70
CA TYR A 160 -3.86 -17.35 11.50
C TYR A 160 -2.86 -18.33 12.10
N LEU A 161 -2.64 -18.18 13.40
CA LEU A 161 -1.75 -19.06 14.18
C LEU A 161 -2.56 -20.00 15.10
N GLY A 162 -3.84 -20.21 14.78
CA GLY A 162 -4.81 -20.88 15.64
C GLY A 162 -5.73 -19.90 16.39
N GLY A 163 -6.55 -20.43 17.29
CA GLY A 163 -7.58 -19.65 18.00
C GLY A 163 -8.89 -19.50 17.22
N ALA A 164 -9.75 -18.60 17.67
CA ALA A 164 -11.12 -18.44 17.17
C ALA A 164 -11.21 -17.78 15.79
N HIS A 165 -10.27 -16.90 15.45
CA HIS A 165 -10.25 -16.15 14.19
C HIS A 165 -8.82 -15.73 13.83
N PRO A 166 -8.56 -15.31 12.56
CA PRO A 166 -7.32 -14.65 12.16
C PRO A 166 -7.13 -13.30 12.88
N ASN A 167 -5.90 -12.79 12.96
CA ASN A 167 -5.68 -11.37 13.23
C ASN A 167 -5.57 -10.61 11.92
N THR A 168 -5.92 -9.32 11.94
CA THR A 168 -5.82 -8.42 10.79
C THR A 168 -5.02 -7.19 11.18
N TYR A 169 -4.10 -6.80 10.32
CA TYR A 169 -3.24 -5.63 10.43
C TYR A 169 -3.38 -4.79 9.16
N LEU A 170 -3.14 -3.49 9.30
CA LEU A 170 -3.24 -2.54 8.19
C LEU A 170 -2.11 -1.52 8.31
N ASP A 171 -1.45 -1.25 7.19
CA ASP A 171 -0.59 -0.08 6.99
C ASP A 171 -1.02 0.63 5.71
N THR A 172 -0.64 1.90 5.55
CA THR A 172 -0.84 2.63 4.30
C THR A 172 0.47 3.22 3.78
N ILE A 173 0.49 3.51 2.49
CA ILE A 173 1.57 4.23 1.82
C ILE A 173 0.94 5.39 1.07
N ASN A 174 1.38 6.61 1.38
CA ASN A 174 1.04 7.81 0.64
C ASN A 174 2.34 8.41 0.13
N VAL A 175 2.44 8.69 -1.16
CA VAL A 175 3.70 9.14 -1.77
C VAL A 175 3.47 10.21 -2.82
N ASN A 176 4.32 11.24 -2.80
CA ASN A 176 4.40 12.20 -3.88
C ASN A 176 5.23 11.60 -5.03
N LEU A 177 4.58 11.33 -6.16
CA LEU A 177 5.18 10.65 -7.32
C LEU A 177 6.14 11.52 -8.13
N LYS A 178 6.23 12.83 -7.84
CA LYS A 178 7.20 13.72 -8.48
C LYS A 178 8.59 13.62 -7.83
N ASN A 179 8.67 13.30 -6.55
CA ASN A 179 9.94 13.29 -5.80
C ASN A 179 10.16 12.04 -4.92
N GLY A 180 9.19 11.13 -4.84
CA GLY A 180 9.26 9.90 -4.06
C GLY A 180 9.15 10.10 -2.54
N LYS A 181 8.74 11.29 -2.08
CA LYS A 181 8.56 11.55 -0.65
C LYS A 181 7.35 10.78 -0.12
N LEU A 182 7.59 9.88 0.84
CA LEU A 182 6.53 9.31 1.67
C LEU A 182 5.89 10.43 2.52
N LEU A 183 4.57 10.52 2.44
CA LEU A 183 3.78 11.59 3.03
C LEU A 183 3.24 11.14 4.39
N SER A 184 3.54 11.92 5.42
CA SER A 184 2.85 11.87 6.69
C SER A 184 1.46 12.53 6.57
N LEU A 185 0.58 12.32 7.55
CA LEU A 185 -0.72 13.00 7.57
C LEU A 185 -0.57 14.52 7.55
N GLY A 186 0.46 15.04 8.22
CA GLY A 186 0.76 16.47 8.24
C GLY A 186 1.19 17.05 6.90
N ASP A 187 1.82 16.24 6.02
CA ASP A 187 2.25 16.68 4.70
C ASP A 187 1.06 16.98 3.76
N MET A 188 -0.13 16.45 4.09
CA MET A 188 -1.37 16.72 3.36
C MET A 188 -1.87 18.15 3.55
N PHE A 189 -1.34 18.87 4.55
CA PHE A 189 -1.82 20.20 4.95
C PHE A 189 -0.75 21.28 4.89
N LYS A 190 -1.17 22.53 4.67
CA LYS A 190 -0.29 23.70 4.62
C LYS A 190 0.48 23.84 5.92
N ALA A 191 1.77 24.13 5.83
CA ALA A 191 2.61 24.37 7.00
C ALA A 191 2.01 25.50 7.88
N GLY A 192 1.92 25.27 9.19
CA GLY A 192 1.34 26.22 10.15
C GLY A 192 -0.20 26.29 10.17
N SER A 193 -0.91 25.47 9.40
CA SER A 193 -2.39 25.47 9.34
C SER A 193 -3.09 24.98 10.60
N ASN A 194 -2.36 24.31 11.52
CA ASN A 194 -2.91 23.66 12.70
C ASN A 194 -4.09 22.71 12.35
N TYR A 195 -3.82 21.75 11.46
CA TYR A 195 -4.84 20.84 10.90
C TYR A 195 -5.47 19.90 11.95
N LEU A 196 -4.72 19.49 12.98
CA LEU A 196 -5.15 18.48 13.97
C LEU A 196 -6.46 18.85 14.69
N PRO A 197 -6.65 20.07 15.24
CA PRO A 197 -7.94 20.47 15.81
C PRO A 197 -9.13 20.32 14.85
N ARG A 198 -8.94 20.62 13.56
CA ARG A 198 -10.01 20.51 12.57
C ARG A 198 -10.36 19.04 12.29
N LEU A 199 -9.35 18.18 12.11
CA LEU A 199 -9.59 16.75 11.93
C LEU A 199 -10.26 16.14 13.18
N ASN A 200 -9.76 16.47 14.37
CA ASN A 200 -10.34 15.98 15.62
C ASN A 200 -11.80 16.40 15.81
N ALA A 201 -12.19 17.62 15.41
CA ALA A 201 -13.58 18.05 15.47
C ALA A 201 -14.49 17.21 14.55
N ILE A 202 -14.01 16.89 13.35
CA ILE A 202 -14.74 16.05 12.37
C ILE A 202 -14.84 14.60 12.87
N VAL A 203 -13.73 14.03 13.35
CA VAL A 203 -13.67 12.66 13.89
C VAL A 203 -14.53 12.52 15.13
N ALA A 204 -14.48 13.47 16.07
CA ALA A 204 -15.29 13.41 17.30
C ALA A 204 -16.80 13.37 17.00
N LYS A 205 -17.24 14.04 15.93
CA LYS A 205 -18.64 13.97 15.49
C LYS A 205 -18.99 12.57 15.00
N GLN A 206 -18.17 11.96 14.15
CA GLN A 206 -18.39 10.61 13.64
C GLN A 206 -18.37 9.55 14.77
N VAL A 207 -17.44 9.69 15.73
CA VAL A 207 -17.38 8.83 16.92
C VAL A 207 -18.68 8.90 17.73
N ALA A 208 -19.20 10.11 17.96
CA ALA A 208 -20.45 10.29 18.69
C ALA A 208 -21.65 9.66 17.96
N ASP A 209 -21.71 9.80 16.64
CA ASP A 209 -22.77 9.25 15.79
C ASP A 209 -22.72 7.71 15.75
N GLU A 210 -21.53 7.10 15.81
CA GLU A 210 -21.34 5.65 15.68
C GLU A 210 -21.09 4.89 16.99
N GLN A 211 -21.01 5.58 18.14
CA GLN A 211 -20.60 4.98 19.42
C GLN A 211 -21.39 3.72 19.78
N GLN A 212 -22.71 3.73 19.60
CA GLN A 212 -23.59 2.60 19.94
C GLN A 212 -23.39 1.40 19.01
N LEU A 213 -22.93 1.64 17.77
CA LEU A 213 -22.73 0.61 16.76
C LEU A 213 -21.34 -0.03 16.88
N LYS A 214 -20.30 0.79 17.12
CA LYS A 214 -18.90 0.35 17.04
C LYS A 214 -18.28 0.03 18.40
N GLY A 215 -18.84 0.56 19.49
CA GLY A 215 -18.37 0.27 20.85
C GLY A 215 -16.93 0.73 21.10
N PHE A 216 -16.60 1.97 20.71
CA PHE A 216 -15.25 2.54 20.91
C PHE A 216 -14.79 2.42 22.37
N PHE A 217 -13.52 2.04 22.57
CA PHE A 217 -12.90 1.83 23.89
C PHE A 217 -12.82 3.13 24.71
N ASP A 218 -12.52 4.23 24.03
CA ASP A 218 -12.60 5.59 24.56
C ASP A 218 -13.67 6.36 23.77
N LYS A 219 -14.39 7.26 24.45
CA LYS A 219 -15.31 8.20 23.80
C LYS A 219 -14.57 9.30 23.04
N LYS A 220 -13.29 9.54 23.34
CA LYS A 220 -12.44 10.51 22.63
C LYS A 220 -11.38 9.80 21.80
N VAL A 221 -11.76 9.35 20.60
CA VAL A 221 -10.76 8.99 19.59
C VAL A 221 -10.06 10.27 19.13
N GLU A 222 -8.73 10.29 19.23
CA GLU A 222 -7.92 11.47 18.95
C GLU A 222 -6.94 11.19 17.80
N VAL A 223 -6.97 12.08 16.81
CA VAL A 223 -6.00 12.15 15.71
C VAL A 223 -4.79 12.95 16.19
N ASN A 224 -3.60 12.38 16.08
CA ASN A 224 -2.35 12.96 16.54
C ASN A 224 -1.30 13.15 15.43
N GLY A 225 -1.59 12.72 14.20
CA GLY A 225 -0.72 12.89 13.03
C GLY A 225 0.08 11.65 12.64
N THR A 226 -0.02 10.57 13.41
CA THR A 226 0.69 9.30 13.18
C THR A 226 -0.21 8.19 12.64
N GLU A 227 -1.49 8.48 12.46
CA GLU A 227 -2.48 7.51 11.99
C GLU A 227 -2.19 7.04 10.56
N ASN A 228 -2.59 5.80 10.27
CA ASN A 228 -2.74 5.37 8.88
C ASN A 228 -3.82 6.24 8.22
N PHE A 229 -3.58 6.61 6.97
CA PHE A 229 -4.56 7.33 6.16
C PHE A 229 -4.40 6.99 4.68
N TYR A 230 -5.41 7.27 3.87
CA TYR A 230 -5.30 7.25 2.42
C TYR A 230 -6.25 8.29 1.80
N ILE A 231 -6.01 8.62 0.54
CA ILE A 231 -6.95 9.37 -0.30
C ILE A 231 -7.80 8.42 -1.13
N THR A 232 -9.02 8.83 -1.46
CA THR A 232 -9.93 8.11 -2.38
C THR A 232 -10.21 8.92 -3.64
N ASP A 233 -10.68 8.25 -4.69
CA ASP A 233 -11.15 8.88 -5.93
C ASP A 233 -12.34 9.85 -5.72
N ASN A 234 -13.04 9.78 -4.58
CA ASN A 234 -14.11 10.72 -4.22
C ASN A 234 -13.57 12.02 -3.60
N ALA A 235 -12.26 12.24 -3.62
CA ALA A 235 -11.59 13.35 -2.93
C ALA A 235 -11.85 13.35 -1.41
N ASP A 236 -11.81 12.16 -0.80
CA ASP A 236 -11.84 12.02 0.66
C ASP A 236 -10.43 11.75 1.21
N LEU A 237 -10.11 12.40 2.32
CA LEU A 237 -9.07 11.96 3.24
C LEU A 237 -9.70 10.97 4.22
N VAL A 238 -9.24 9.73 4.26
CA VAL A 238 -9.73 8.73 5.19
C VAL A 238 -8.67 8.41 6.22
N ILE A 239 -8.99 8.61 7.50
CA ILE A 239 -8.14 8.22 8.63
C ILE A 239 -8.55 6.81 9.07
N VAL A 240 -7.58 5.92 9.22
CA VAL A 240 -7.81 4.48 9.38
C VAL A 240 -7.18 3.99 10.67
N TYR A 241 -7.98 3.29 11.47
CA TYR A 241 -7.53 2.60 12.67
C TYR A 241 -7.70 1.09 12.48
N PRO A 242 -6.62 0.28 12.61
CA PRO A 242 -6.72 -1.16 12.49
C PRO A 242 -7.58 -1.77 13.61
N PRO A 243 -8.03 -3.03 13.48
CA PRO A 243 -8.76 -3.71 14.54
C PRO A 243 -8.04 -3.63 15.89
N TYR A 244 -8.80 -3.47 16.97
CA TYR A 244 -8.32 -3.23 18.34
C TYR A 244 -7.63 -1.89 18.62
N ALA A 245 -7.41 -1.00 17.65
CA ALA A 245 -6.77 0.28 17.94
C ALA A 245 -7.68 1.20 18.76
N VAL A 246 -8.96 1.28 18.41
CA VAL A 246 -9.94 2.18 19.07
C VAL A 246 -11.27 1.51 19.40
N ALA A 247 -11.50 0.28 18.93
CA ALA A 247 -12.73 -0.49 19.13
C ALA A 247 -12.44 -2.00 19.14
N PRO A 248 -13.34 -2.84 19.69
CA PRO A 248 -13.21 -4.30 19.67
C PRO A 248 -13.04 -4.86 18.25
N TYR A 249 -12.40 -6.04 18.13
CA TYR A 249 -12.20 -6.72 16.84
C TYR A 249 -13.46 -6.87 16.00
N ALA A 250 -14.61 -7.11 16.64
CA ALA A 250 -15.90 -7.27 15.97
C ALA A 250 -16.33 -6.02 15.19
N ALA A 251 -15.83 -4.84 15.54
CA ALA A 251 -16.07 -3.60 14.82
C ALA A 251 -15.26 -3.51 13.51
N GLY A 252 -14.25 -4.36 13.34
CA GLY A 252 -13.35 -4.38 12.20
C GLY A 252 -12.38 -3.19 12.19
N THR A 253 -11.89 -2.87 10.99
CA THR A 253 -11.18 -1.61 10.73
C THR A 253 -12.15 -0.44 10.89
N ILE A 254 -11.72 0.61 11.58
CA ILE A 254 -12.47 1.85 11.73
C ILE A 254 -11.91 2.88 10.76
N GLU A 255 -12.80 3.53 10.01
CA GLU A 255 -12.46 4.56 9.03
C GLU A 255 -13.24 5.83 9.35
N PHE A 256 -12.54 6.96 9.41
CA PHE A 256 -13.16 8.27 9.49
C PHE A 256 -12.98 9.01 8.18
N ILE A 257 -14.08 9.27 7.48
CA ILE A 257 -14.08 9.87 6.15
C ILE A 257 -14.14 11.39 6.30
N ILE A 258 -13.17 12.08 5.73
CA ILE A 258 -13.06 13.54 5.76
C ILE A 258 -13.05 14.04 4.31
N PRO A 259 -14.21 14.44 3.76
CA PRO A 259 -14.27 15.06 2.45
C PRO A 259 -13.30 16.25 2.39
N VAL A 260 -12.43 16.30 1.38
CA VAL A 260 -11.40 17.35 1.28
C VAL A 260 -12.03 18.74 1.19
N SER A 261 -13.26 18.86 0.72
CA SER A 261 -14.03 20.11 0.75
C SER A 261 -14.17 20.73 2.15
N GLN A 262 -14.12 19.95 3.23
CA GLN A 262 -14.16 20.46 4.62
C GLN A 262 -12.83 21.06 5.09
N VAL A 263 -11.75 20.79 4.36
CA VAL A 263 -10.37 21.20 4.71
C VAL A 263 -9.64 21.86 3.53
N ALA A 264 -10.34 22.22 2.46
CA ALA A 264 -9.75 22.66 1.20
C ALA A 264 -8.88 23.94 1.34
N ASP A 265 -9.22 24.83 2.28
CA ASP A 265 -8.44 26.04 2.58
C ASP A 265 -7.05 25.73 3.14
N ILE A 266 -6.86 24.55 3.73
CA ILE A 266 -5.61 24.12 4.38
C ILE A 266 -4.99 22.88 3.74
N PHE A 267 -5.58 22.29 2.70
CA PHE A 267 -5.07 21.09 2.03
C PHE A 267 -4.03 21.44 0.94
N ASN A 268 -3.00 20.61 0.76
CA ASN A 268 -1.87 20.88 -0.15
C ASN A 268 -2.05 20.30 -1.57
N PHE A 269 -2.83 19.22 -1.70
CA PHE A 269 -2.90 18.46 -2.95
C PHE A 269 -4.17 18.80 -3.73
N LYS A 270 -4.06 18.77 -5.06
CA LYS A 270 -5.23 18.79 -5.93
C LYS A 270 -5.61 17.35 -6.25
N LEU A 271 -6.86 17.02 -5.95
CA LEU A 271 -7.46 15.72 -6.24
C LEU A 271 -8.45 15.96 -7.38
N GLU A 272 -7.91 16.19 -8.56
CA GLU A 272 -8.66 16.40 -9.81
C GLU A 272 -8.58 15.13 -10.67
#